data_AF-A0A7C3AVY5-F1
#
_entry.id   AF-A0A7C3AVY5-F1
#
_cell.length_a   1.000
_cell.length_b   1.000
_cell.length_c   1.000
_cell.angle_alpha   90.00
_cell.angle_beta   90.00
_cell.angle_gamma   90.00
#
_symmetry.space_group_name_H-M   'P 1'
#
loop_
_entity.id
_entity.type
_entity.pdbx_description
1 polymer ?
#
loop_
_entity_poly.entity_id
_entity_poly.type
_entity_poly.pdbx_seq_one_letter_code
_entity_poly.pdbx_strand_id
1 'polypeptide(L)'
;MVKLTIDGKQIQAEEGKVILEVARENGIDIPALCYHEAVKSYGACRLCLVEITTAKGRKRLVTSCIYAVEEGLVVNTSTERITEIRKTLGELLLARCPDSEVIQKLAEQLGVEKLVFKLEEDKRKCILCALCARVCKEIIGVSAISLVNRGVDRELSTPFYQHSDTCIGCGSCAYVCPTGAITMEDNDGTREVRTPYVTMSFKLKQCKACGNYFAPEKQLDYMAKVADLPPETFDKCLTCRTKSICARLLEVAG
;
A
#
# COMPACT_ATOMS: atom_id res chain seq x y z
N MET A 1 -0.43 -27.83 6.19
CA MET A 1 0.24 -27.68 4.89
C MET A 1 -0.66 -28.31 3.84
N VAL A 2 -1.06 -27.54 2.83
CA VAL A 2 -1.86 -28.00 1.69
C VAL A 2 -0.99 -28.09 0.43
N LYS A 3 -1.30 -29.05 -0.45
CA LYS A 3 -0.66 -29.20 -1.77
C LYS A 3 -1.52 -28.55 -2.83
N LEU A 4 -0.91 -27.72 -3.65
CA LEU A 4 -1.55 -27.04 -4.77
C LEU A 4 -0.61 -27.01 -5.97
N THR A 5 -1.17 -26.70 -7.14
CA THR A 5 -0.41 -26.53 -8.38
C THR A 5 -0.61 -25.12 -8.89
N ILE A 6 0.47 -24.38 -9.13
CA ILE A 6 0.42 -23.05 -9.79
C ILE A 6 1.26 -23.14 -11.06
N ASP A 7 0.65 -22.89 -12.22
CA ASP A 7 1.31 -22.96 -13.54
C ASP A 7 2.07 -24.27 -13.78
N GLY A 8 1.47 -25.39 -13.35
CA GLY A 8 2.06 -26.74 -13.46
C GLY A 8 3.10 -27.08 -12.37
N LYS A 9 3.54 -26.12 -11.56
CA LYS A 9 4.48 -26.35 -10.44
C LYS A 9 3.71 -26.79 -9.19
N GLN A 10 4.09 -27.95 -8.63
CA GLN A 10 3.58 -28.38 -7.33
C GLN A 10 4.20 -27.56 -6.21
N ILE A 11 3.36 -27.03 -5.33
CA ILE A 11 3.73 -26.17 -4.21
C ILE A 11 3.07 -26.70 -2.94
N GLN A 12 3.77 -26.56 -1.82
CA GLN A 12 3.18 -26.75 -0.48
C GLN A 12 3.12 -25.39 0.21
N ALA A 13 1.97 -25.10 0.82
CA ALA A 13 1.76 -23.86 1.53
C ALA A 13 0.99 -24.09 2.83
N GLU A 14 1.08 -23.12 3.74
CA GLU A 14 0.24 -23.08 4.91
C GLU A 14 -1.23 -22.88 4.49
N GLU A 15 -2.13 -23.60 5.15
CA GLU A 15 -3.57 -23.51 4.86
C GLU A 15 -4.07 -22.12 5.25
N GLY A 16 -4.90 -21.50 4.39
CA GLY A 16 -5.43 -20.17 4.65
C GLY A 16 -4.59 -18.99 4.14
N LYS A 17 -3.32 -19.20 3.74
CA LYS A 17 -2.57 -18.19 2.99
C LYS A 17 -3.25 -17.87 1.66
N VAL A 18 -3.11 -16.65 1.17
CA VAL A 18 -3.70 -16.26 -0.12
C VAL A 18 -2.81 -16.67 -1.29
N ILE A 19 -3.42 -16.97 -2.45
CA ILE A 19 -2.70 -17.40 -3.66
C ILE A 19 -1.55 -16.44 -4.02
N LEU A 20 -1.76 -15.12 -3.89
CA LEU A 20 -0.75 -14.11 -4.27
C LEU A 20 0.53 -14.24 -3.46
N GLU A 21 0.42 -14.45 -2.14
CA GLU A 21 1.57 -14.62 -1.25
C GLU A 21 2.33 -15.90 -1.60
N VAL A 22 1.58 -17.01 -1.72
CA VAL A 22 2.15 -18.32 -2.05
C VAL A 22 2.85 -18.31 -3.41
N ALA A 23 2.27 -17.64 -4.41
CA ALA A 23 2.89 -17.49 -5.73
C ALA A 23 4.23 -16.73 -5.63
N ARG A 24 4.25 -15.59 -4.95
CA ARG A 24 5.46 -14.76 -4.78
C ARG A 24 6.56 -15.47 -3.99
N GLU A 25 6.21 -16.17 -2.92
CA GLU A 25 7.13 -17.01 -2.13
C GLU A 25 7.79 -18.11 -3.00
N ASN A 26 7.14 -18.51 -4.09
CA ASN A 26 7.61 -19.57 -4.99
C ASN A 26 8.17 -19.05 -6.33
N GLY A 27 8.42 -17.74 -6.44
CA GLY A 27 9.01 -17.09 -7.62
C GLY A 27 8.05 -16.92 -8.79
N ILE A 28 6.74 -17.00 -8.56
CA ILE A 28 5.70 -16.79 -9.58
C ILE A 28 5.17 -15.36 -9.42
N ASP A 29 5.45 -14.51 -10.40
CA ASP A 29 5.00 -13.13 -10.35
C ASP A 29 3.52 -13.00 -10.77
N ILE A 30 2.75 -12.33 -9.94
CA ILE A 30 1.36 -11.97 -10.21
C ILE A 30 1.23 -10.47 -9.93
N PRO A 31 0.84 -9.65 -10.94
CA PRO A 31 0.78 -8.21 -10.79
C PRO A 31 -0.31 -7.82 -9.79
N ALA A 32 0.04 -6.97 -8.82
CA ALA A 32 -0.89 -6.47 -7.81
C ALA A 32 -0.45 -5.10 -7.28
N LEU A 33 -1.17 -4.04 -7.66
CA LEU A 33 -0.89 -2.67 -7.20
C LEU A 33 -1.57 -2.31 -5.87
N CYS A 34 -2.70 -2.94 -5.55
CA CYS A 34 -3.47 -2.66 -4.33
C CYS A 34 -3.20 -3.65 -3.18
N TYR A 35 -2.07 -4.35 -3.24
CA TYR A 35 -1.64 -5.29 -2.22
C TYR A 35 -0.46 -4.70 -1.45
N HIS A 36 -0.51 -4.81 -0.13
CA HIS A 36 0.59 -4.43 0.77
C HIS A 36 0.45 -5.26 2.05
N GLU A 37 1.54 -5.88 2.52
CA GLU A 37 1.53 -6.81 3.67
C GLU A 37 0.98 -6.19 4.96
N ALA A 38 1.20 -4.88 5.16
CA ALA A 38 0.70 -4.16 6.33
C ALA A 38 -0.84 -4.06 6.42
N VAL A 39 -1.60 -4.31 5.35
CA VAL A 39 -3.07 -4.20 5.38
C VAL A 39 -3.71 -5.42 4.72
N LYS A 40 -4.90 -5.84 5.20
CA LYS A 40 -5.60 -6.99 4.59
C LYS A 40 -5.85 -6.77 3.09
N SER A 41 -5.97 -7.79 2.26
CA SER A 41 -6.37 -7.55 0.86
C SER A 41 -7.85 -7.19 0.73
N TYR A 42 -8.19 -6.29 -0.19
CA TYR A 42 -9.60 -6.00 -0.56
C TYR A 42 -9.86 -6.05 -2.08
N GLY A 43 -8.80 -6.18 -2.90
CA GLY A 43 -8.92 -6.56 -4.31
C GLY A 43 -9.44 -5.50 -5.28
N ALA A 44 -9.15 -4.21 -5.09
CA ALA A 44 -9.63 -3.19 -6.03
C ALA A 44 -9.01 -3.21 -7.42
N CYS A 45 -7.69 -3.36 -7.55
CA CYS A 45 -7.03 -3.17 -8.85
C CYS A 45 -7.31 -4.31 -9.84
N ARG A 46 -7.75 -5.48 -9.35
CA ARG A 46 -8.07 -6.69 -10.14
C ARG A 46 -6.94 -7.26 -11.02
N LEU A 47 -5.75 -6.67 -11.07
CA LEU A 47 -4.60 -7.18 -11.82
C LEU A 47 -4.21 -8.61 -11.42
N CYS A 48 -4.42 -8.95 -10.15
CA CYS A 48 -4.09 -10.25 -9.57
C CYS A 48 -5.10 -11.37 -9.91
N LEU A 49 -5.99 -11.16 -10.89
CA LEU A 49 -6.92 -12.18 -11.36
C LEU A 49 -6.15 -13.40 -11.88
N VAL A 50 -6.65 -14.58 -11.51
CA VAL A 50 -6.14 -15.89 -11.91
C VAL A 50 -7.31 -16.85 -12.16
N GLU A 51 -7.07 -17.86 -12.98
CA GLU A 51 -8.02 -18.96 -13.18
C GLU A 51 -7.72 -20.08 -12.20
N ILE A 52 -8.74 -20.52 -11.47
CA ILE A 52 -8.62 -21.65 -10.55
C ILE A 52 -9.51 -22.81 -10.97
N THR A 53 -9.06 -24.01 -10.64
CA THR A 53 -9.88 -25.23 -10.61
C THR A 53 -9.77 -25.81 -9.20
N THR A 54 -10.89 -25.84 -8.48
CA THR A 54 -10.91 -26.44 -7.14
C THR A 54 -10.81 -27.97 -7.21
N ALA A 55 -10.49 -28.63 -6.10
CA ALA A 55 -10.46 -30.10 -6.03
C ALA A 55 -11.80 -30.76 -6.44
N LYS A 56 -12.92 -30.02 -6.33
CA LYS A 56 -14.26 -30.46 -6.78
C LYS A 56 -14.51 -30.23 -8.28
N GLY A 57 -13.49 -29.86 -9.04
CA GLY A 57 -13.56 -29.60 -10.48
C GLY A 57 -14.22 -28.28 -10.89
N ARG A 58 -14.52 -27.38 -9.96
CA ARG A 58 -15.17 -26.10 -10.27
C ARG A 58 -14.14 -25.09 -10.80
N LYS A 59 -14.36 -24.58 -12.01
CA LYS A 59 -13.54 -23.55 -12.64
C LYS A 59 -14.08 -22.14 -12.37
N ARG A 60 -13.23 -21.22 -11.93
CA ARG A 60 -13.61 -19.83 -11.60
C ARG A 60 -12.47 -18.85 -11.86
N LEU A 61 -12.82 -17.59 -12.13
CA LEU A 61 -11.90 -16.45 -12.04
C LEU A 61 -11.95 -15.89 -10.63
N VAL A 62 -10.80 -15.73 -9.98
CA VAL A 62 -10.71 -15.20 -8.62
C VAL A 62 -9.55 -14.22 -8.50
N THR A 63 -9.61 -13.32 -7.52
CA THR A 63 -8.47 -12.47 -7.15
C THR A 63 -7.53 -13.24 -6.24
N SER A 64 -6.30 -13.47 -6.71
CA SER A 64 -5.28 -14.20 -5.94
C SER A 64 -4.91 -13.52 -4.61
N CYS A 65 -5.10 -12.21 -4.49
CA CYS A 65 -4.81 -11.49 -3.25
C CYS A 65 -5.81 -11.76 -2.11
N ILE A 66 -6.98 -12.34 -2.40
CA ILE A 66 -8.03 -12.62 -1.40
C ILE A 66 -8.29 -14.13 -1.27
N TYR A 67 -8.22 -14.86 -2.39
CA TYR A 67 -8.58 -16.27 -2.39
C TYR A 67 -7.52 -17.10 -1.63
N ALA A 68 -7.96 -17.83 -0.61
CA ALA A 68 -7.11 -18.70 0.19
C ALA A 68 -6.77 -20.00 -0.55
N VAL A 69 -5.55 -20.51 -0.37
CA VAL A 69 -5.15 -21.80 -0.92
C VAL A 69 -5.85 -22.94 -0.18
N GLU A 70 -6.23 -23.97 -0.94
CA GLU A 70 -6.91 -25.18 -0.46
C GLU A 70 -6.25 -26.42 -1.08
N GLU A 71 -6.41 -27.59 -0.46
CA GLU A 71 -5.85 -28.84 -0.95
C GLU A 71 -6.36 -29.18 -2.36
N GLY A 72 -5.44 -29.54 -3.25
CA GLY A 72 -5.74 -29.91 -4.64
C GLY A 72 -6.13 -28.73 -5.53
N LEU A 73 -5.92 -27.48 -5.10
CA LEU A 73 -6.16 -26.29 -5.90
C LEU A 73 -5.21 -26.23 -7.10
N VAL A 74 -5.74 -26.00 -8.30
CA VAL A 74 -4.94 -25.72 -9.50
C VAL A 74 -5.16 -24.28 -9.93
N VAL A 75 -4.08 -23.51 -10.03
CA VAL A 75 -4.07 -22.09 -10.39
C VAL A 75 -3.31 -21.91 -11.69
N ASN A 76 -3.89 -21.16 -12.62
CA ASN A 76 -3.23 -20.73 -13.85
C ASN A 76 -3.19 -19.20 -13.87
N THR A 77 -1.98 -18.64 -13.99
CA THR A 77 -1.74 -17.20 -13.83
C THR A 77 -1.58 -16.45 -15.15
N SER A 78 -1.41 -17.17 -16.28
CA SER A 78 -1.01 -16.61 -17.58
C SER A 78 -1.77 -17.22 -18.78
N THR A 79 -2.99 -17.73 -18.56
CA THR A 79 -3.84 -18.18 -19.67
C THR A 79 -4.18 -17.02 -20.60
N GLU A 80 -4.48 -17.30 -21.88
CA GLU A 80 -4.86 -16.29 -22.88
C GLU A 80 -5.96 -15.35 -22.33
N ARG A 81 -6.97 -15.94 -21.69
CA ARG A 81 -8.06 -15.18 -21.05
C ARG A 81 -7.56 -14.23 -19.96
N ILE A 82 -6.63 -14.66 -19.11
CA ILE A 82 -6.06 -13.81 -18.04
C ILE A 82 -5.22 -12.69 -18.63
N THR A 83 -4.42 -12.99 -19.65
CA THR A 83 -3.58 -12.01 -20.35
C THR A 83 -4.43 -10.91 -20.97
N GLU A 84 -5.50 -11.26 -21.68
CA GLU A 84 -6.43 -10.28 -22.26
C GLU A 84 -7.14 -9.42 -21.19
N ILE A 85 -7.62 -10.05 -20.11
CA ILE A 85 -8.24 -9.31 -18.99
C ILE A 85 -7.25 -8.31 -18.39
N ARG A 86 -6.00 -8.72 -18.13
CA ARG A 86 -4.98 -7.83 -17.56
C ARG A 86 -4.65 -6.70 -18.51
N LYS A 87 -4.55 -6.95 -19.82
CA LYS A 87 -4.34 -5.91 -20.83
C LYS A 87 -5.46 -4.86 -20.79
N THR A 88 -6.73 -5.28 -20.77
CA THR A 88 -7.87 -4.34 -20.61
C THR A 88 -7.81 -3.58 -19.28
N LEU A 89 -7.44 -4.23 -18.17
CA LEU A 89 -7.27 -3.54 -16.89
C LEU A 89 -6.13 -2.53 -16.90
N GLY A 90 -4.99 -2.87 -17.52
CA GLY A 90 -3.86 -1.96 -17.72
C GLY A 90 -4.27 -0.74 -18.52
N GLU A 91 -5.05 -0.94 -19.59
CA GLU A 91 -5.59 0.14 -20.41
C GLU A 91 -6.54 1.06 -19.63
N LEU A 92 -7.47 0.49 -18.85
CA LEU A 92 -8.38 1.26 -17.98
C LEU A 92 -7.62 2.06 -16.91
N LEU A 93 -6.59 1.47 -16.31
CA LEU A 93 -5.74 2.15 -15.35
C LEU A 93 -4.96 3.29 -16.00
N LEU A 94 -4.44 3.09 -17.22
CA LEU A 94 -3.73 4.10 -17.98
C LEU A 94 -4.67 5.24 -18.42
N ALA A 95 -5.90 4.92 -18.82
CA ALA A 95 -6.93 5.89 -19.13
C ALA A 95 -7.24 6.81 -17.95
N ARG A 96 -7.32 6.24 -16.75
CA ARG A 96 -7.52 7.02 -15.51
C ARG A 96 -6.27 7.78 -15.07
N CYS A 97 -5.10 7.17 -15.18
CA CYS A 97 -3.86 7.67 -14.58
C CYS A 97 -2.74 7.89 -15.60
N PRO A 98 -2.95 8.76 -16.62
CA PRO A 98 -2.01 8.86 -17.75
C PRO A 98 -0.64 9.41 -17.33
N ASP A 99 -0.53 10.17 -16.24
CA ASP A 99 0.71 10.79 -15.77
C ASP A 99 1.48 9.93 -14.75
N SER A 100 0.98 8.73 -14.43
CA SER A 100 1.68 7.83 -13.52
C SER A 100 2.67 6.94 -14.28
N GLU A 101 3.97 7.21 -14.15
CA GLU A 101 5.04 6.39 -14.76
C GLU A 101 4.92 4.90 -14.42
N VAL A 102 4.48 4.57 -13.20
CA VAL A 102 4.26 3.18 -12.77
C VAL A 102 3.16 2.51 -13.60
N ILE A 103 2.14 3.26 -13.98
CA ILE A 103 1.01 2.75 -14.77
C ILE A 103 1.37 2.68 -16.25
N GLN A 104 2.13 3.65 -16.76
CA GLN A 104 2.69 3.60 -18.11
C GLN A 104 3.55 2.34 -18.30
N LYS A 105 4.49 2.07 -17.37
CA LYS A 105 5.32 0.87 -17.39
C LYS A 105 4.51 -0.41 -17.25
N LEU A 106 3.52 -0.43 -16.36
CA LEU A 106 2.63 -1.58 -16.20
C LEU A 106 1.85 -1.87 -17.49
N ALA A 107 1.30 -0.84 -18.13
CA ALA A 107 0.55 -0.99 -19.38
C ALA A 107 1.44 -1.55 -20.51
N GLU A 108 2.68 -1.08 -20.61
CA GLU A 108 3.69 -1.62 -21.53
C GLU A 108 3.98 -3.10 -21.25
N GLN A 109 4.23 -3.47 -19.98
CA GLN A 109 4.47 -4.86 -19.58
C GLN A 109 3.29 -5.79 -19.87
N LEU A 110 2.07 -5.26 -19.84
CA LEU A 110 0.84 -6.01 -20.15
C LEU A 110 0.50 -6.01 -21.65
N GLY A 111 1.34 -5.39 -22.49
CA GLY A 111 1.15 -5.37 -23.94
C GLY A 111 0.02 -4.46 -24.42
N VAL A 112 -0.26 -3.36 -23.72
CA VAL A 112 -1.22 -2.35 -24.14
C VAL A 112 -0.65 -1.54 -25.30
N GLU A 113 -1.09 -1.83 -26.52
CA GLU A 113 -0.60 -1.18 -27.75
C GLU A 113 -1.49 -0.04 -28.23
N LYS A 114 -2.81 -0.14 -27.99
CA LYS A 114 -3.81 0.80 -28.49
C LYS A 114 -4.74 1.20 -27.36
N LEU A 115 -5.08 2.49 -27.34
CA LEU A 115 -6.03 3.07 -26.42
C LEU A 115 -7.41 3.15 -27.09
N VAL A 116 -8.32 2.31 -26.62
CA VAL A 116 -9.76 2.38 -26.87
C VAL A 116 -10.40 3.37 -25.89
N PHE A 117 -9.95 3.39 -24.64
CA PHE A 117 -10.48 4.31 -23.63
C PHE A 117 -9.87 5.72 -23.74
N LYS A 118 -10.71 6.76 -23.63
CA LYS A 118 -10.27 8.16 -23.58
C LYS A 118 -9.50 8.39 -22.27
N LEU A 119 -8.32 9.01 -22.38
CA LEU A 119 -7.54 9.43 -21.22
C LEU A 119 -8.25 10.56 -20.45
N GLU A 120 -8.23 10.49 -19.12
CA GLU A 120 -8.69 11.57 -18.24
C GLU A 120 -7.78 12.81 -18.40
N GLU A 121 -8.40 13.98 -18.53
CA GLU A 121 -7.69 15.24 -18.82
C GLU A 121 -7.00 15.85 -17.59
N ASP A 122 -7.48 15.49 -16.39
CA ASP A 122 -6.96 15.98 -15.12
C ASP A 122 -5.74 15.20 -14.61
N LYS A 123 -5.21 14.30 -15.44
CA LYS A 123 -3.86 13.73 -15.31
C LYS A 123 -3.57 13.15 -13.92
N ARG A 124 -4.56 12.47 -13.34
CA ARG A 124 -4.46 11.88 -12.02
C ARG A 124 -3.32 10.85 -11.98
N LYS A 125 -2.72 10.66 -10.80
CA LYS A 125 -1.84 9.50 -10.51
C LYS A 125 -2.53 8.46 -9.62
N CYS A 126 -3.71 8.77 -9.09
CA CYS A 126 -4.39 7.93 -8.09
C CYS A 126 -5.27 6.84 -8.73
N ILE A 127 -4.84 5.58 -8.60
CA ILE A 127 -5.58 4.40 -9.08
C ILE A 127 -6.70 3.93 -8.13
N LEU A 128 -7.03 4.71 -7.08
CA LEU A 128 -8.04 4.36 -6.08
C LEU A 128 -7.83 3.00 -5.39
N CYS A 129 -6.56 2.61 -5.19
CA CYS A 129 -6.19 1.35 -4.52
C CYS A 129 -6.45 1.33 -3.00
N ALA A 130 -6.94 2.43 -2.42
CA ALA A 130 -7.26 2.60 -1.00
C ALA A 130 -6.15 2.29 0.01
N LEU A 131 -4.93 1.90 -0.39
CA LEU A 131 -3.85 1.53 0.53
C LEU A 131 -3.56 2.63 1.54
N CYS A 132 -3.51 3.88 1.08
CA CYS A 132 -3.34 5.08 1.91
C CYS A 132 -4.46 5.28 2.93
N ALA A 133 -5.72 5.21 2.52
CA ALA A 133 -6.88 5.34 3.41
C ALA A 133 -6.92 4.20 4.44
N ARG A 134 -6.56 2.99 4.00
CA ARG A 134 -6.58 1.79 4.83
C ARG A 134 -5.45 1.76 5.83
N VAL A 135 -4.21 2.08 5.45
CA VAL A 135 -3.12 2.19 6.44
C VAL A 135 -3.42 3.28 7.47
N CYS A 136 -4.00 4.40 7.05
CA CYS A 136 -4.38 5.50 7.94
C CYS A 136 -5.44 5.09 8.97
N LYS A 137 -6.37 4.20 8.59
CA LYS A 137 -7.44 3.70 9.45
C LYS A 137 -7.07 2.45 10.26
N GLU A 138 -6.55 1.42 9.58
CA GLU A 138 -6.34 0.08 10.12
C GLU A 138 -5.03 -0.03 10.93
N ILE A 139 -3.99 0.71 10.54
CA ILE A 139 -2.65 0.59 11.14
C ILE A 139 -2.33 1.78 12.03
N ILE A 140 -2.56 2.99 11.53
CA ILE A 140 -2.30 4.21 12.31
C ILE A 140 -3.47 4.53 13.24
N GLY A 141 -4.71 4.19 12.88
CA GLY A 141 -5.87 4.39 13.74
C GLY A 141 -6.45 5.82 13.76
N VAL A 142 -5.96 6.73 12.91
CA VAL A 142 -6.40 8.14 12.90
C VAL A 142 -7.48 8.43 11.86
N SER A 143 -7.50 7.70 10.73
CA SER A 143 -8.54 7.85 9.69
C SER A 143 -8.68 9.27 9.09
N ALA A 144 -7.56 9.97 8.88
CA ALA A 144 -7.55 11.35 8.36
C ALA A 144 -7.93 11.49 6.87
N ILE A 145 -7.84 10.39 6.09
CA ILE A 145 -8.14 10.37 4.65
C ILE A 145 -9.03 9.17 4.31
N SER A 146 -9.88 9.33 3.29
CA SER A 146 -10.79 8.27 2.83
C SER A 146 -11.10 8.38 1.33
N LEU A 147 -11.71 7.33 0.78
CA LEU A 147 -12.26 7.39 -0.57
C LEU A 147 -13.68 7.95 -0.52
N VAL A 148 -13.88 9.11 -1.14
CA VAL A 148 -15.16 9.83 -1.22
C VAL A 148 -15.84 9.61 -2.57
N ASN A 149 -17.09 10.08 -2.69
CA ASN A 149 -17.94 9.94 -3.89
C ASN A 149 -18.21 8.48 -4.31
N ARG A 150 -18.79 8.29 -5.50
CA ARG A 150 -19.20 6.97 -6.05
C ARG A 150 -18.93 6.89 -7.55
N GLY A 151 -18.88 5.67 -8.08
CA GLY A 151 -18.68 5.44 -9.51
C GLY A 151 -17.34 5.97 -10.02
N VAL A 152 -17.38 6.64 -11.17
CA VAL A 152 -16.20 7.24 -11.83
C VAL A 152 -15.68 8.48 -11.08
N ASP A 153 -16.56 9.16 -10.34
CA ASP A 153 -16.25 10.36 -9.56
C ASP A 153 -15.54 10.08 -8.23
N ARG A 154 -15.19 8.81 -7.97
CA ARG A 154 -14.49 8.44 -6.73
C ARG A 154 -13.12 9.08 -6.65
N GLU A 155 -12.81 9.58 -5.46
CA GLU A 155 -11.59 10.35 -5.20
C GLU A 155 -11.02 9.98 -3.83
N LEU A 156 -9.70 10.12 -3.69
CA LEU A 156 -9.06 10.10 -2.39
C LEU A 156 -9.00 11.53 -1.85
N SER A 157 -9.62 11.78 -0.71
CA SER A 157 -9.60 13.11 -0.12
C SER A 157 -9.66 13.07 1.41
N THR A 158 -9.40 14.23 1.99
CA THR A 158 -9.70 14.56 3.38
C THR A 158 -11.18 14.98 3.52
N PRO A 159 -11.71 15.05 4.75
CA PRO A 159 -13.05 15.62 4.97
C PRO A 159 -13.16 17.01 4.33
N PHE A 160 -14.22 17.21 3.55
CA PHE A 160 -14.54 18.47 2.86
C PHE A 160 -13.43 19.02 1.95
N TYR A 161 -12.46 18.20 1.52
CA TYR A 161 -11.28 18.64 0.75
C TYR A 161 -10.46 19.71 1.49
N GLN A 162 -10.44 19.66 2.83
CA GLN A 162 -9.73 20.60 3.69
C GLN A 162 -8.64 19.91 4.51
N HIS A 163 -7.76 20.70 5.14
CA HIS A 163 -6.78 20.16 6.07
C HIS A 163 -7.49 19.35 7.18
N SER A 164 -7.08 18.10 7.38
CA SER A 164 -7.63 17.26 8.44
C SER A 164 -6.80 17.44 9.71
N ASP A 165 -7.40 18.00 10.75
CA ASP A 165 -6.74 18.14 12.07
C ASP A 165 -6.36 16.80 12.69
N THR A 166 -7.06 15.74 12.28
CA THR A 166 -6.80 14.35 12.65
C THR A 166 -5.51 13.80 12.03
N CYS A 167 -5.00 14.40 10.96
CA CYS A 167 -3.73 13.99 10.37
C CYS A 167 -2.57 14.33 11.30
N ILE A 168 -1.72 13.34 11.58
CA ILE A 168 -0.56 13.47 12.45
C ILE A 168 0.76 13.62 11.68
N GLY A 169 0.73 13.65 10.34
CA GLY A 169 1.93 13.80 9.51
C GLY A 169 2.85 12.57 9.44
N CYS A 170 2.36 11.38 9.80
CA CYS A 170 3.19 10.17 9.87
C CYS A 170 3.77 9.69 8.52
N GLY A 171 3.19 10.10 7.40
CA GLY A 171 3.70 9.76 6.07
C GLY A 171 3.40 8.34 5.58
N SER A 172 2.73 7.50 6.38
CA SER A 172 2.43 6.11 6.01
C SER A 172 1.62 6.01 4.71
N CYS A 173 0.74 6.98 4.45
CA CYS A 173 -0.04 7.05 3.21
C CYS A 173 0.82 7.31 1.97
N ALA A 174 1.87 8.14 2.08
CA ALA A 174 2.81 8.39 1.00
C ALA A 174 3.69 7.17 0.74
N TYR A 175 4.17 6.52 1.82
CA TYR A 175 5.02 5.34 1.73
C TYR A 175 4.34 4.16 1.00
N VAL A 176 3.07 3.88 1.32
CA VAL A 176 2.33 2.77 0.69
C VAL A 176 1.74 3.12 -0.67
N CYS A 177 1.93 4.34 -1.17
CA CYS A 177 1.33 4.77 -2.43
C CYS A 177 2.08 4.17 -3.63
N PRO A 178 1.47 3.25 -4.41
CA PRO A 178 2.19 2.54 -5.46
C PRO A 178 2.51 3.42 -6.68
N THR A 179 1.81 4.55 -6.84
CA THR A 179 1.89 5.42 -8.04
C THR A 179 2.46 6.80 -7.74
N GLY A 180 2.83 7.09 -6.49
CA GLY A 180 3.28 8.42 -6.08
C GLY A 180 2.18 9.50 -6.16
N ALA A 181 0.91 9.12 -6.09
CA ALA A 181 -0.21 10.06 -6.00
C ALA A 181 -0.26 10.83 -4.66
N ILE A 182 0.42 10.30 -3.65
CA ILE A 182 0.69 11.00 -2.39
C ILE A 182 2.20 11.05 -2.24
N THR A 183 2.75 12.23 -1.97
CA THR A 183 4.18 12.42 -1.73
C THR A 183 4.42 13.03 -0.36
N MET A 184 5.64 12.84 0.15
CA MET A 184 6.08 13.40 1.42
C MET A 184 7.50 13.94 1.27
N GLU A 185 7.71 15.17 1.74
CA GLU A 185 9.00 15.86 1.72
C GLU A 185 9.26 16.51 3.08
N ASP A 186 10.50 16.41 3.56
CA ASP A 186 10.96 17.05 4.79
C ASP A 186 11.95 18.14 4.43
N ASN A 187 11.62 19.40 4.75
CA ASN A 187 12.45 20.57 4.47
C ASN A 187 12.54 21.45 5.72
N ASP A 188 13.75 21.75 6.17
CA ASP A 188 14.05 22.75 7.23
C ASP A 188 13.11 22.73 8.45
N GLY A 189 12.87 21.54 9.02
CA GLY A 189 12.04 21.37 10.21
C GLY A 189 10.54 21.33 9.94
N THR A 190 10.11 21.25 8.69
CA THR A 190 8.72 21.05 8.28
C THR A 190 8.60 19.81 7.40
N ARG A 191 7.56 19.02 7.62
CA ARG A 191 7.14 17.93 6.75
C ARG A 191 5.91 18.32 5.97
N GLU A 192 5.95 18.19 4.66
CA GLU A 192 4.80 18.34 3.78
C GLU A 192 4.32 16.97 3.31
N VAL A 193 3.04 16.69 3.51
CA VAL A 193 2.35 15.54 2.93
C VAL A 193 1.39 16.06 1.87
N ARG A 194 1.68 15.80 0.60
CA ARG A 194 0.89 16.25 -0.54
C ARG A 194 -0.03 15.13 -0.99
N THR A 195 -1.33 15.31 -0.82
CA THR A 195 -2.36 14.44 -1.39
C THR A 195 -2.85 15.02 -2.73
N PRO A 196 -3.67 14.32 -3.53
CA PRO A 196 -4.12 14.83 -4.82
C PRO A 196 -4.83 16.21 -4.77
N TYR A 197 -5.46 16.56 -3.64
CA TYR A 197 -6.23 17.80 -3.51
C TYR A 197 -5.77 18.73 -2.39
N VAL A 198 -5.06 18.20 -1.38
CA VAL A 198 -4.70 18.95 -0.18
C VAL A 198 -3.24 18.70 0.18
N THR A 199 -2.49 19.78 0.40
CA THR A 199 -1.15 19.75 1.01
C THR A 199 -1.28 20.04 2.49
N MET A 200 -0.68 19.18 3.32
CA MET A 200 -0.66 19.33 4.78
C MET A 200 0.77 19.50 5.25
N SER A 201 1.03 20.54 6.04
CA SER A 201 2.35 20.84 6.58
C SER A 201 2.39 20.62 8.09
N PHE A 202 3.46 20.00 8.57
CA PHE A 202 3.64 19.62 9.97
C PHE A 202 5.00 20.05 10.48
N LYS A 203 5.04 20.66 11.66
CA LYS A 203 6.28 21.01 12.33
C LYS A 203 6.99 19.77 12.85
N LEU A 204 8.26 19.61 12.50
CA LEU A 204 9.12 18.53 12.97
C LEU A 204 9.77 18.90 14.29
N LYS A 205 9.86 17.93 15.21
CA LYS A 205 10.58 18.06 16.46
C LYS A 205 12.08 17.89 16.24
N GLN A 206 12.87 18.73 16.89
CA GLN A 206 14.33 18.65 16.91
C GLN A 206 14.80 17.74 18.05
N CYS A 207 15.75 16.85 17.77
CA CYS A 207 16.34 15.96 18.76
C CYS A 207 17.21 16.74 19.77
N LYS A 208 16.93 16.64 21.07
CA LYS A 208 17.73 17.30 22.12
C LYS A 208 19.19 16.83 22.21
N ALA A 209 19.52 15.67 21.65
CA ALA A 209 20.87 15.09 21.72
C ALA A 209 21.74 15.40 20.50
N CYS A 210 21.18 15.41 19.29
CA CYS A 210 21.96 15.60 18.06
C CYS A 210 21.51 16.79 17.20
N GLY A 211 20.43 17.49 17.55
CA GLY A 211 19.95 18.64 16.80
C GLY A 211 19.22 18.31 15.49
N ASN A 212 19.08 17.04 15.10
CA ASN A 212 18.39 16.67 13.85
C ASN A 212 16.86 16.69 14.03
N TYR A 213 16.15 17.14 12.99
CA TYR A 213 14.70 16.93 12.85
C TYR A 213 14.40 15.47 12.50
N PHE A 214 13.37 14.88 13.11
CA PHE A 214 13.12 13.44 12.92
C PHE A 214 11.66 13.02 12.78
N ALA A 215 10.71 13.72 13.40
CA ALA A 215 9.29 13.38 13.30
C ALA A 215 8.39 14.57 13.61
N PRO A 216 7.17 14.63 13.05
CA PRO A 216 6.17 15.64 13.41
C PRO A 216 5.84 15.64 14.89
N GLU A 217 5.68 16.83 15.48
CA GLU A 217 5.28 16.99 16.89
C GLU A 217 3.94 16.26 17.15
N LYS A 218 2.94 16.46 16.29
CA LYS A 218 1.63 15.76 16.36
C LYS A 218 1.77 14.23 16.34
N GLN A 219 2.71 13.68 15.59
CA GLN A 219 2.95 12.23 15.55
C GLN A 219 3.49 11.74 16.88
N LEU A 220 4.46 12.46 17.47
CA LEU A 220 5.09 12.07 18.72
C LEU A 220 4.10 12.15 19.89
N ASP A 221 3.27 13.19 19.92
CA ASP A 221 2.22 13.34 20.94
C ASP A 221 1.18 12.21 20.84
N TYR A 222 0.79 11.86 19.60
CA TYR A 222 -0.09 10.71 19.36
C TYR A 222 0.53 9.40 19.85
N MET A 223 1.79 9.14 19.52
CA MET A 223 2.50 7.94 19.97
C MET A 223 2.63 7.88 21.50
N ALA A 224 2.96 9.00 22.15
CA ALA A 224 3.03 9.08 23.61
C ALA A 224 1.69 8.73 24.26
N LYS A 225 0.58 9.26 23.71
CA LYS A 225 -0.77 8.97 24.18
C LYS A 225 -1.17 7.51 23.98
N VAL A 226 -0.87 6.92 22.83
CA VAL A 226 -1.24 5.52 22.53
C VAL A 226 -0.41 4.53 23.35
N ALA A 227 0.87 4.83 23.58
CA ALA A 227 1.78 3.97 24.34
C ALA A 227 1.70 4.20 25.86
N ASP A 228 0.90 5.15 26.34
CA ASP A 228 0.85 5.60 27.74
C ASP A 228 2.23 5.95 28.31
N LEU A 229 2.99 6.75 27.56
CA LEU A 229 4.34 7.16 27.90
C LEU A 229 4.42 8.67 28.17
N PRO A 230 5.31 9.11 29.07
CA PRO A 230 5.57 10.55 29.26
C PRO A 230 5.99 11.21 27.93
N PRO A 231 5.50 12.42 27.60
CA PRO A 231 5.84 13.11 26.35
C PRO A 231 7.36 13.30 26.13
N GLU A 232 8.11 13.44 27.22
CA GLU A 232 9.58 13.57 27.25
C GLU A 232 10.30 12.34 26.65
N THR A 233 9.63 11.18 26.64
CA THR A 233 10.15 9.93 26.06
C THR A 233 10.50 10.10 24.57
N PHE A 234 9.88 11.05 23.90
CA PHE A 234 10.07 11.37 22.48
C PHE A 234 10.86 12.66 22.25
N ASP A 235 11.73 13.05 23.17
CA ASP A 235 12.66 14.20 22.99
C ASP A 235 13.93 13.87 22.20
N LYS A 236 14.27 12.59 22.12
CA LYS A 236 15.42 12.07 21.39
C LYS A 236 14.96 11.27 20.19
N CYS A 237 15.64 11.41 19.06
CA CYS A 237 15.38 10.60 17.87
C CYS A 237 15.66 9.11 18.15
N LEU A 238 15.15 8.22 17.30
CA LEU A 238 15.30 6.77 17.47
C LEU A 238 16.78 6.37 17.64
N THR A 239 17.67 6.89 16.79
CA THR A 239 19.11 6.59 16.83
C THR A 239 19.75 6.98 18.16
N CYS A 240 19.47 8.18 18.67
CA CYS A 240 20.00 8.64 19.95
C CYS A 240 19.44 7.85 21.14
N ARG A 241 18.15 7.45 21.08
CA ARG A 241 17.54 6.60 22.12
C ARG A 241 18.19 5.22 22.14
N THR A 242 18.32 4.57 21.00
CA THR A 242 18.97 3.25 20.90
C THR A 242 20.40 3.30 21.43
N LYS A 243 21.20 4.32 21.06
CA LYS A 243 22.56 4.51 21.60
C LYS A 243 22.56 4.60 23.13
N SER A 244 21.64 5.36 23.71
CA SER A 244 21.57 5.50 25.18
C SER A 244 21.15 4.21 25.89
N ILE A 245 20.27 3.41 25.28
CA ILE A 245 19.85 2.12 25.84
C ILE A 245 21.00 1.11 25.75
N CYS A 246 21.67 1.03 24.60
CA CYS A 246 22.83 0.14 24.44
C CYS A 246 23.95 0.47 25.44
N ALA A 247 24.24 1.75 25.67
CA ALA A 247 25.24 2.16 26.67
C ALA A 247 24.88 1.65 28.08
N ARG A 248 23.62 1.82 28.50
CA ARG A 248 23.15 1.33 29.81
C ARG A 248 23.15 -0.20 29.92
N LEU A 249 22.82 -0.91 28.84
CA LEU A 249 22.88 -2.37 28.84
C LEU A 249 24.32 -2.90 28.97
N LEU A 250 25.29 -2.22 28.35
CA LEU A 250 26.71 -2.55 28.51
C LEU A 250 27.21 -2.29 29.94
N GLU A 251 26.70 -1.25 30.61
CA GLU A 251 27.03 -0.96 32.02
C GLU A 251 26.42 -1.98 33.00
N VAL A 252 25.29 -2.60 32.66
CA VAL A 252 24.62 -3.61 33.51
C VAL A 252 25.13 -5.04 33.24
N ALA A 253 25.68 -5.29 32.05
CA ALA A 253 26.20 -6.59 31.64
C ALA A 253 27.69 -6.82 31.99
N GLY A 254 28.38 -5.79 32.51
CA GLY A 254 29.74 -5.87 33.05
C GLY A 254 29.74 -5.90 34.57
#